data_AF-A0A232EET7-F1
#
_entry.id   AF-A0A232EET7-F1
#
_cell.length_a   1.000
_cell.length_b   1.000
_cell.length_c   1.000
_cell.angle_alpha   90.00
_cell.angle_beta   90.00
_cell.angle_gamma   90.00
#
_symmetry.space_group_name_H-M   'P 1'
#
loop_
_entity.id
_entity.type
_entity.pdbx_description
1 polymer ?
#
loop_
_entity_poly.entity_id
_entity_poly.type
_entity_poly.pdbx_seq_one_letter_code
_entity_poly.pdbx_strand_id
1 'polypeptide(L)'
;MEVDINELKKNLDTKQWLNDDIIDVFSSILKENEIMTCKYFQIAVEPAKSKKSIAILGGNCTKHWRVAYYDGSNILVYDSIPGYSGTIQPDSNSCSVYATAIASYILLKKDPSGVTFSIDVSLLRCHFLNILQTKKLSLFPLKNA
;
A
#
# COMPACT_ATOMS: atom_id res chain seq x y z
N MET A 1 8.32 -18.23 3.29
CA MET A 1 7.63 -18.14 4.58
C MET A 1 6.14 -18.29 4.29
N GLU A 2 5.53 -19.34 4.79
CA GLU A 2 4.10 -19.59 4.60
C GLU A 2 3.37 -18.82 5.70
N VAL A 3 2.61 -17.80 5.33
CA VAL A 3 1.93 -16.93 6.30
C VAL A 3 0.55 -17.52 6.59
N ASP A 4 0.22 -17.72 7.87
CA ASP A 4 -1.07 -18.27 8.29
C ASP A 4 -2.21 -17.29 7.97
N ILE A 5 -3.08 -17.69 7.04
CA ILE A 5 -4.25 -16.91 6.62
C ILE A 5 -5.21 -16.63 7.78
N ASN A 6 -5.28 -17.50 8.78
CA ASN A 6 -6.13 -17.27 9.95
C ASN A 6 -5.57 -16.20 10.88
N GLU A 7 -4.25 -16.07 10.95
CA GLU A 7 -3.57 -14.98 11.66
C GLU A 7 -3.72 -13.66 10.88
N LEU A 8 -3.61 -13.69 9.55
CA LEU A 8 -3.91 -12.54 8.68
C LEU A 8 -5.33 -12.01 8.90
N LYS A 9 -6.33 -12.91 8.95
CA LYS A 9 -7.73 -12.56 9.19
C LYS A 9 -7.92 -11.83 10.51
N LYS A 10 -7.31 -12.30 11.60
CA LYS A 10 -7.40 -11.64 12.91
C LYS A 10 -6.81 -10.22 12.89
N ASN A 11 -5.68 -10.03 12.22
CA ASN A 11 -5.05 -8.71 12.12
C ASN A 11 -5.83 -7.74 11.23
N LEU A 12 -6.55 -8.25 10.22
CA LEU A 12 -7.35 -7.43 9.30
C LEU A 12 -8.73 -7.06 9.85
N ASP A 13 -9.30 -7.89 10.72
CA ASP A 13 -10.59 -7.63 11.38
C ASP A 13 -10.49 -6.63 12.56
N THR A 14 -9.27 -6.29 12.97
CA THR A 14 -9.03 -5.31 14.03
C THR A 14 -8.75 -3.92 13.45
N LYS A 15 -9.10 -2.86 14.20
CA LYS A 15 -8.66 -1.47 13.94
C LYS A 15 -7.16 -1.25 14.19
N GLN A 16 -6.38 -2.34 14.32
CA GLN A 16 -4.95 -2.29 14.58
C GLN A 16 -4.17 -2.07 13.29
N TRP A 17 -2.93 -1.65 13.47
CA TRP A 17 -1.98 -1.49 12.39
C TRP A 17 -1.72 -2.82 11.71
N LEU A 18 -1.70 -2.81 10.38
CA LEU A 18 -1.12 -3.93 9.65
C LEU A 18 0.38 -3.98 10.00
N ASN A 19 0.84 -5.16 10.40
CA ASN A 19 2.24 -5.38 10.73
C ASN A 19 3.10 -5.49 9.46
N ASP A 20 4.41 -5.46 9.67
CA ASP A 20 5.39 -5.51 8.59
C ASP A 20 5.27 -6.82 7.76
N ASP A 21 4.98 -7.96 8.41
CA ASP A 21 4.81 -9.25 7.73
C ASP A 21 3.69 -9.24 6.67
N ILE A 22 2.56 -8.61 6.98
CA ILE A 22 1.43 -8.48 6.05
C ILE A 22 1.84 -7.65 4.82
N ILE A 23 2.59 -6.58 5.05
CA ILE A 23 3.05 -5.71 3.97
C ILE A 23 4.13 -6.39 3.14
N ASP A 24 4.94 -7.27 3.73
CA ASP A 24 5.91 -8.09 3.00
C ASP A 24 5.24 -9.09 2.05
N VAL A 25 4.16 -9.75 2.50
CA VAL A 25 3.35 -10.62 1.63
C VAL A 25 2.73 -9.83 0.49
N PHE A 26 2.15 -8.65 0.78
CA PHE A 26 1.64 -7.81 -0.28
C PHE A 26 2.74 -7.36 -1.24
N SER A 27 3.92 -7.05 -0.71
CA SER A 27 5.06 -6.63 -1.51
C SER A 27 5.56 -7.74 -2.45
N SER A 28 5.43 -9.01 -2.08
CA SER A 28 5.73 -10.11 -3.00
C SER A 28 4.74 -10.15 -4.16
N ILE A 29 3.45 -9.91 -3.91
CA ILE A 29 2.42 -9.83 -4.96
C ILE A 29 2.72 -8.67 -5.93
N LEU A 30 3.11 -7.50 -5.41
CA LEU A 30 3.47 -6.36 -6.26
C LEU A 30 4.72 -6.64 -7.12
N LYS A 31 5.73 -7.34 -6.58
CA LYS A 31 6.94 -7.73 -7.33
C LYS A 31 6.67 -8.66 -8.50
N GLU A 32 5.66 -9.52 -8.39
CA GLU A 32 5.22 -10.38 -9.50
C GLU A 32 4.59 -9.57 -10.64
N ASN A 33 4.09 -8.36 -10.35
CA ASN A 33 3.41 -7.50 -11.33
C ASN A 33 4.31 -6.41 -11.93
N GLU A 34 5.38 -5.98 -11.25
CA GLU A 34 6.40 -5.04 -11.76
C GLU A 34 7.68 -5.05 -10.88
N ILE A 35 8.80 -4.48 -11.34
CA ILE A 35 10.02 -4.37 -10.53
C ILE A 35 9.80 -3.40 -9.37
N MET A 36 9.52 -3.95 -8.19
CA MET A 36 9.23 -3.20 -6.98
C MET A 36 10.31 -3.40 -5.91
N THR A 37 10.73 -2.30 -5.29
CA THR A 37 11.67 -2.34 -4.15
C THR A 37 10.94 -1.94 -2.88
N CYS A 38 10.53 -2.92 -2.07
CA CYS A 38 10.01 -2.67 -0.72
C CYS A 38 11.20 -2.57 0.24
N LYS A 39 11.36 -1.44 0.94
CA LYS A 39 12.42 -1.27 1.95
C LYS A 39 11.91 -0.42 3.11
N TYR A 40 11.98 -1.01 4.29
CA TYR A 40 11.87 -0.35 5.58
C TYR A 40 13.04 0.64 5.73
N PHE A 41 12.74 1.84 6.23
CA PHE A 41 13.65 2.98 6.23
C PHE A 41 14.93 2.68 7.05
N GLN A 42 16.07 2.55 6.36
CA GLN A 42 17.43 2.75 6.90
C GLN A 42 18.53 2.86 5.82
N ILE A 43 18.23 2.59 4.55
CA ILE A 43 19.21 2.66 3.46
C ILE A 43 18.58 3.42 2.28
N ALA A 44 19.24 4.50 1.85
CA ALA A 44 18.90 5.20 0.61
C ALA A 44 18.87 4.22 -0.55
N VAL A 45 17.78 4.21 -1.31
CA VAL A 45 17.62 3.30 -2.44
C VAL A 45 17.87 4.08 -3.71
N GLU A 46 18.85 3.64 -4.50
CA GLU A 46 18.93 4.08 -5.89
C GLU A 46 17.72 3.48 -6.65
N PRO A 47 16.87 4.30 -7.29
CA PRO A 47 15.90 3.77 -8.23
C PRO A 47 16.65 3.00 -9.32
N ALA A 48 16.08 1.89 -9.80
CA ALA A 48 16.65 1.17 -10.92
C ALA A 48 16.79 2.16 -12.09
N LYS A 49 18.04 2.43 -12.51
CA LYS A 49 18.48 3.60 -13.31
C LYS A 49 17.77 3.82 -14.66
N SER A 50 16.77 3.01 -15.02
CA SER A 50 16.05 3.09 -16.29
C SER A 50 14.59 2.62 -16.24
N LYS A 51 13.99 2.41 -15.05
CA LYS A 51 12.63 1.85 -14.94
C LYS A 51 11.81 2.54 -13.88
N LYS A 52 10.51 2.67 -14.16
CA LYS A 52 9.50 3.04 -13.16
C LYS A 52 9.56 2.05 -12.01
N SER A 53 9.41 2.56 -10.79
CA SER A 53 9.46 1.71 -9.60
C SER A 53 8.55 2.27 -8.52
N ILE A 54 8.04 1.38 -7.69
CA ILE A 54 7.24 1.72 -6.53
C ILE A 54 7.90 1.17 -5.26
N ALA A 55 7.70 1.86 -4.16
CA ALA A 55 8.16 1.48 -2.84
C ALA A 55 7.09 1.81 -1.82
N ILE A 56 6.75 0.86 -0.97
CA ILE A 56 5.98 1.12 0.24
C ILE A 56 6.98 1.45 1.34
N LEU A 57 6.81 2.61 1.96
CA LEU A 57 7.71 3.18 2.95
C LEU A 57 6.98 3.26 4.29
N GLY A 58 7.56 2.72 5.35
CA GLY A 58 6.93 2.81 6.66
C GLY A 58 7.29 1.70 7.60
N GLY A 59 6.30 1.28 8.38
CA GLY A 59 6.39 0.20 9.36
C GLY A 59 6.53 0.70 10.78
N ASN A 60 6.77 -0.26 11.68
CA ASN A 60 6.85 -0.01 13.12
C ASN A 60 7.85 1.09 13.51
N CYS A 61 8.92 1.28 12.74
CA CYS A 61 9.96 2.28 12.99
C CYS A 61 9.49 3.74 12.81
N THR A 62 8.49 3.98 11.96
CA THR A 62 7.98 5.33 11.69
C THR A 62 6.57 5.55 12.20
N LYS A 63 5.88 4.47 12.62
CA LYS A 63 4.45 4.50 12.95
C LYS A 63 3.67 5.27 11.87
N HIS A 64 3.99 5.03 10.59
CA HIS A 64 3.26 5.51 9.42
C HIS A 64 3.64 4.76 8.15
N TRP A 65 2.68 4.63 7.23
CA TRP A 65 2.88 3.99 5.93
C TRP A 65 2.57 4.97 4.79
N ARG A 66 3.45 5.00 3.79
CA ARG A 66 3.42 5.87 2.61
C ARG A 66 3.80 5.08 1.37
N VAL A 67 3.61 5.67 0.21
CA VAL A 67 4.06 5.13 -1.07
C VAL A 67 4.96 6.14 -1.76
N ALA A 68 6.12 5.68 -2.24
CA ALA A 68 6.94 6.43 -3.17
C ALA A 68 6.87 5.77 -4.55
N TYR A 69 6.72 6.59 -5.58
CA TYR A 69 6.71 6.17 -6.98
C TYR A 69 7.75 6.97 -7.75
N TYR A 70 8.66 6.26 -8.41
CA TYR A 70 9.59 6.84 -9.36
C TYR A 70 9.02 6.67 -10.77
N ASP A 71 8.76 7.77 -11.46
CA ASP A 71 8.18 7.76 -12.81
C ASP A 71 9.23 7.63 -13.94
N GLY A 72 10.52 7.62 -13.59
CA GLY A 72 11.64 7.69 -14.53
C GLY A 72 12.38 9.04 -14.53
N SER A 73 11.85 10.05 -13.84
CA SER A 73 12.46 11.38 -13.71
C SER A 73 12.24 12.02 -12.34
N ASN A 74 11.07 11.80 -11.74
CA ASN A 74 10.66 12.35 -10.46
C ASN A 74 10.34 11.24 -9.45
N ILE A 75 10.52 11.54 -8.17
CA ILE A 75 10.00 10.74 -7.07
C ILE A 75 8.75 11.43 -6.53
N LEU A 76 7.61 10.77 -6.66
CA LEU A 76 6.32 11.20 -6.16
C LEU A 76 6.05 10.44 -4.86
N VAL A 77 5.75 11.17 -3.78
CA VAL A 77 5.40 10.58 -2.48
C VAL A 77 3.92 10.81 -2.22
N TYR A 78 3.22 9.72 -1.96
CA TYR A 78 1.81 9.71 -1.62
C TYR A 78 1.66 9.34 -0.15
N ASP A 79 0.93 10.19 0.57
CA ASP A 79 0.67 10.08 1.98
C ASP A 79 -0.84 10.26 2.22
N SER A 80 -1.44 9.37 3.00
CA SER A 80 -2.88 9.40 3.30
C SER A 80 -3.21 10.21 4.56
N ILE A 81 -2.22 10.80 5.25
CA ILE A 81 -2.47 11.67 6.40
C ILE A 81 -3.17 12.98 5.97
N PRO A 82 -4.08 13.52 6.79
CA PRO A 82 -4.69 14.83 6.56
C PRO A 82 -3.65 15.96 6.34
N GLY A 83 -3.88 16.79 5.32
CA GLY A 83 -3.00 17.92 4.97
C GLY A 83 -2.28 17.77 3.62
N TYR A 84 -2.40 16.62 2.98
CA TYR A 84 -1.96 16.39 1.59
C TYR A 84 -3.17 16.33 0.64
N SER A 85 -2.98 16.71 -0.63
CA SER A 85 -4.01 16.63 -1.67
C SER A 85 -4.22 15.18 -2.11
N GLY A 86 -5.48 14.73 -2.21
CA GLY A 86 -5.85 13.42 -2.73
C GLY A 86 -6.65 12.58 -1.73
N THR A 87 -6.35 11.29 -1.68
CA THR A 87 -6.96 10.35 -0.71
C THR A 87 -6.48 10.66 0.71
N ILE A 88 -7.42 10.77 1.65
CA ILE A 88 -7.16 10.96 3.08
C ILE A 88 -7.75 9.81 3.88
N GLN A 89 -6.96 9.22 4.78
CA GLN A 89 -7.42 8.20 5.71
C GLN A 89 -8.34 8.80 6.79
N PRO A 90 -9.38 8.09 7.26
CA PRO A 90 -10.33 8.61 8.24
C PRO A 90 -9.83 8.52 9.69
N ASP A 91 -8.74 7.79 9.96
CA ASP A 91 -8.22 7.53 11.31
C ASP A 91 -6.69 7.42 11.35
N SER A 92 -6.10 7.29 12.54
CA SER A 92 -4.65 7.20 12.71
C SER A 92 -4.03 5.83 12.41
N ASN A 93 -4.84 4.81 12.10
CA ASN A 93 -4.41 3.40 12.08
C ASN A 93 -4.60 2.72 10.72
N SER A 94 -5.14 3.43 9.74
CA SER A 94 -5.46 2.88 8.43
C SER A 94 -4.39 3.15 7.37
N CYS A 95 -3.32 3.87 7.70
CA CYS A 95 -2.30 4.29 6.73
C CYS A 95 -1.74 3.14 5.89
N SER A 96 -1.59 1.95 6.48
CA SER A 96 -1.13 0.76 5.78
C SER A 96 -2.10 0.32 4.69
N VAL A 97 -3.40 0.19 4.97
CA VAL A 97 -4.39 -0.23 3.96
C VAL A 97 -4.58 0.83 2.88
N TYR A 98 -4.41 2.10 3.22
CA TYR A 98 -4.43 3.18 2.22
C TYR A 98 -3.16 3.19 1.37
N ALA A 99 -1.98 2.93 1.96
CA ALA A 99 -0.74 2.77 1.21
C ALA A 99 -0.82 1.58 0.25
N THR A 100 -1.41 0.45 0.66
CA THR A 100 -1.62 -0.69 -0.26
C THR A 100 -2.60 -0.36 -1.37
N ALA A 101 -3.68 0.37 -1.08
CA ALA A 101 -4.63 0.84 -2.09
C ALA A 101 -3.98 1.77 -3.13
N ILE A 102 -3.21 2.76 -2.68
CA ILE A 102 -2.44 3.66 -3.53
C ILE A 102 -1.47 2.87 -4.39
N ALA A 103 -0.74 1.91 -3.81
CA ALA A 103 0.24 1.11 -4.53
C ALA A 103 -0.40 0.24 -5.62
N SER A 104 -1.51 -0.43 -5.31
CA SER A 104 -2.30 -1.17 -6.30
C SER A 104 -2.75 -0.27 -7.45
N TYR A 105 -3.21 0.94 -7.12
CA TYR A 105 -3.71 1.88 -8.13
C TYR A 105 -2.59 2.38 -9.05
N ILE A 106 -1.42 2.73 -8.51
CA ILE A 106 -0.27 3.13 -9.31
C ILE A 106 0.13 2.01 -10.28
N LEU A 107 0.20 0.76 -9.83
CA LEU A 107 0.55 -0.35 -10.71
C LEU A 107 -0.49 -0.62 -11.80
N LEU A 108 -1.79 -0.51 -11.48
CA LEU A 108 -2.86 -0.87 -12.40
C LEU A 108 -3.32 0.30 -13.31
N LYS A 109 -3.16 1.54 -12.86
CA LYS A 109 -3.72 2.75 -13.50
C LYS A 109 -2.76 3.96 -13.54
N LYS A 110 -1.54 3.84 -13.02
CA LYS A 110 -0.42 4.81 -13.07
C LYS A 110 -0.53 6.04 -12.16
N ASP A 111 -1.69 6.69 -12.02
CA ASP A 111 -1.80 7.96 -11.29
C ASP A 111 -3.00 7.99 -10.31
N PRO A 112 -2.76 8.01 -8.98
CA PRO A 112 -3.81 8.05 -7.96
C PRO A 112 -4.23 9.49 -7.57
N SER A 113 -3.65 10.55 -8.14
CA SER A 113 -3.88 11.94 -7.71
C SER A 113 -5.34 12.40 -7.84
N GLY A 114 -6.06 11.87 -8.82
CA GLY A 114 -7.46 12.18 -9.09
C GLY A 114 -8.48 11.26 -8.40
N VAL A 115 -8.06 10.33 -7.55
CA VAL A 115 -8.97 9.38 -6.90
C VAL A 115 -9.02 9.51 -5.38
N THR A 116 -10.19 9.17 -4.85
CA THR A 116 -10.43 9.04 -3.41
C THR A 116 -10.91 7.63 -3.13
N PHE A 117 -10.14 6.87 -2.34
CA PHE A 117 -10.57 5.55 -1.87
C PHE A 117 -11.75 5.65 -0.90
N SER A 118 -12.48 4.55 -0.74
CA SER A 118 -13.59 4.48 0.21
C SER A 118 -13.15 4.82 1.63
N ILE A 119 -13.96 5.62 2.33
CA ILE A 119 -13.75 5.91 3.76
C ILE A 119 -14.13 4.72 4.66
N ASP A 120 -14.81 3.72 4.11
CA ASP A 120 -15.09 2.47 4.82
C ASP A 120 -13.82 1.63 4.89
N VAL A 121 -13.09 1.79 5.99
CA VAL A 121 -11.83 1.08 6.25
C VAL A 121 -12.04 -0.44 6.28
N SER A 122 -13.17 -0.91 6.81
CA SER A 122 -13.49 -2.34 6.87
C SER A 122 -13.62 -2.91 5.47
N LEU A 123 -14.29 -2.19 4.56
CA LEU A 123 -14.36 -2.57 3.15
C LEU A 123 -12.97 -2.65 2.50
N LEU A 124 -12.11 -1.65 2.71
CA LEU A 124 -10.74 -1.67 2.17
C LEU A 124 -9.92 -2.84 2.72
N ARG A 125 -10.03 -3.14 4.02
CA ARG A 125 -9.33 -4.26 4.67
C ARG A 125 -9.83 -5.61 4.18
N CYS A 126 -11.14 -5.78 4.02
CA CYS A 126 -11.72 -6.98 3.41
C CYS A 126 -11.23 -7.18 1.98
N HIS A 127 -11.17 -6.11 1.19
CA HIS A 127 -10.64 -6.18 -0.17
C HIS A 127 -9.15 -6.54 -0.17
N PHE A 128 -8.37 -5.93 0.72
CA PHE A 128 -6.95 -6.24 0.86
C PHE A 128 -6.72 -7.70 1.27
N LEU A 129 -7.51 -8.24 2.19
CA LEU A 129 -7.48 -9.66 2.56
C LEU A 129 -7.70 -10.56 1.33
N ASN A 130 -8.66 -10.21 0.49
CA ASN A 130 -8.94 -10.97 -0.73
C ASN A 130 -7.75 -10.95 -1.69
N ILE A 131 -7.04 -9.81 -1.83
CA ILE A 131 -5.80 -9.73 -2.62
C ILE A 131 -4.75 -10.69 -2.03
N LEU A 132 -4.54 -10.67 -0.70
CA LEU A 132 -3.57 -11.54 -0.04
C LEU A 132 -3.89 -13.03 -0.23
N GLN A 133 -5.17 -13.40 -0.10
CA GLN A 133 -5.63 -14.79 -0.22
C GLN A 133 -5.55 -15.31 -1.65
N THR A 134 -5.97 -14.49 -2.61
CA THR A 134 -6.01 -14.88 -4.03
C THR A 134 -4.67 -14.70 -4.73
N LYS A 135 -3.76 -13.94 -4.12
CA LYS A 135 -2.51 -13.44 -4.74
C LYS A 135 -2.75 -12.68 -6.05
N LYS A 136 -3.96 -12.13 -6.25
CA LYS A 136 -4.33 -11.37 -7.44
C LYS A 136 -4.48 -9.91 -7.09
N LEU A 137 -3.68 -9.07 -7.72
CA LEU A 137 -3.76 -7.62 -7.56
C LEU A 137 -5.04 -7.08 -8.20
N SER A 138 -5.75 -6.20 -7.48
CA SER A 138 -6.96 -5.53 -7.97
C SER A 138 -7.07 -4.10 -7.46
N LEU A 139 -7.92 -3.30 -8.12
CA LEU A 139 -8.23 -1.95 -7.68
C LEU A 139 -9.10 -1.97 -6.43
N PHE A 140 -8.71 -1.17 -5.45
CA PHE A 140 -9.48 -0.98 -4.24
C PHE A 140 -10.75 -0.15 -4.49
N PRO A 141 -11.81 -0.34 -3.67
CA PRO A 141 -13.03 0.46 -3.74
C PRO A 141 -12.79 1.97 -3.61
N LEU A 142 -13.41 2.74 -4.49
CA LEU A 142 -13.39 4.21 -4.47
C LEU A 142 -14.59 4.77 -3.71
N LYS A 143 -14.50 6.01 -3.22
CA LYS A 143 -15.55 6.69 -2.43
C LYS A 143 -16.91 6.81 -3.15
N ASN A 144 -16.91 6.82 -4.48
CA ASN A 144 -18.10 6.99 -5.32
C ASN A 144 -18.26 5.87 -6.38
N ALA A 145 -17.68 4.69 -6.14
CA ALA A 145 -17.78 3.54 -7.05
C ALA A 145 -19.02 2.69 -6.77
#